data_AF-A0AAX0YYP3-F1
#
_entry.id   AF-A0AAX0YYP3-F1
#
_cell.length_a   1.000
_cell.length_b   1.000
_cell.length_c   1.000
_cell.angle_alpha   90.00
_cell.angle_beta   90.00
_cell.angle_gamma   90.00
#
_symmetry.space_group_name_H-M   'P 1'
#
loop_
_entity.id
_entity.type
_entity.pdbx_description
1 polymer ?
#
loop_
_entity_poly.entity_id
_entity_poly.type
_entity_poly.pdbx_seq_one_letter_code
_entity_poly.pdbx_strand_id
1 'polypeptide(L)'
;MILNNIIMDKMDFHKRIRQARIDSHISQIKMAKMLYISRQTYIDIENGIRVPKADTIYKIAIITNHSVGYFFYDNYQLGDIHQIGFLLEQLPNEKRKWYLKLLKKIIEYECT
;
A
#
# COMPACT_ATOMS: atom_id res chain seq x y z
N MET A 1 21.38 -13.79 -15.69
CA MET A 1 19.97 -14.24 -15.74
C MET A 1 19.33 -14.30 -14.33
N ILE A 2 19.61 -13.32 -13.46
CA ILE A 2 19.11 -13.27 -12.06
C ILE A 2 18.40 -11.92 -11.75
N LEU A 3 18.61 -10.88 -12.57
CA LEU A 3 18.01 -9.55 -12.34
C LEU A 3 16.48 -9.47 -12.48
N ASN A 4 15.82 -10.47 -13.10
CA ASN A 4 14.38 -10.40 -13.35
C ASN A 4 13.50 -10.82 -12.16
N ASN A 5 14.06 -11.40 -11.10
CA ASN A 5 13.27 -11.86 -9.94
C ASN A 5 13.20 -10.85 -8.78
N ILE A 6 13.96 -9.75 -8.81
CA ILE A 6 13.92 -8.72 -7.74
C ILE A 6 12.87 -7.63 -8.06
N ILE A 7 12.41 -7.53 -9.31
CA ILE A 7 11.38 -6.56 -9.74
C ILE A 7 9.95 -7.11 -9.55
N MET A 8 9.82 -8.38 -9.18
CA MET A 8 8.55 -9.09 -8.95
C MET A 8 8.28 -9.07 -7.44
N ASP A 9 7.58 -8.11 -6.83
CA ASP A 9 6.20 -7.70 -7.08
C ASP A 9 5.94 -6.33 -6.41
N LYS A 10 6.33 -5.22 -7.05
CA LYS A 10 5.85 -3.90 -6.64
C LYS A 10 4.45 -3.73 -7.21
N MET A 11 3.42 -4.08 -6.44
CA MET A 11 2.05 -3.98 -6.93
C MET A 11 1.64 -2.51 -7.04
N ASP A 12 1.74 -1.98 -8.26
CA ASP A 12 1.35 -0.62 -8.59
C ASP A 12 -0.09 -0.30 -8.14
N PHE A 13 -0.33 0.96 -7.77
CA PHE A 13 -1.63 1.49 -7.31
C PHE A 13 -2.85 0.98 -8.12
N HIS A 14 -2.75 0.96 -9.46
CA HIS A 14 -3.82 0.50 -10.33
C HIS A 14 -4.07 -1.02 -10.25
N LYS A 15 -3.01 -1.82 -10.03
CA LYS A 15 -3.12 -3.26 -9.80
C LYS A 15 -3.80 -3.56 -8.46
N ARG A 16 -3.56 -2.75 -7.43
CA ARG A 16 -4.26 -2.85 -6.12
C ARG A 16 -5.75 -2.59 -6.25
N ILE A 17 -6.15 -1.58 -7.03
CA ILE A 17 -7.56 -1.33 -7.35
C ILE A 17 -8.18 -2.54 -8.06
N ARG A 18 -7.47 -3.09 -9.06
CA ARG A 18 -7.94 -4.28 -9.78
C ARG A 18 -8.09 -5.49 -8.88
N GLN A 19 -7.11 -5.74 -8.01
CA GLN A 19 -7.10 -6.88 -7.10
C GLN A 19 -8.24 -6.78 -6.09
N ALA A 20 -8.39 -5.63 -5.42
CA ALA A 20 -9.49 -5.37 -4.48
C ALA A 20 -10.87 -5.62 -5.11
N ARG A 21 -11.06 -5.23 -6.38
CA ARG A 21 -12.31 -5.51 -7.12
C ARG A 21 -12.51 -7.01 -7.33
N ILE A 22 -11.47 -7.72 -7.77
CA ILE A 22 -11.53 -9.17 -8.04
C ILE A 22 -11.83 -9.95 -6.76
N ASP A 23 -11.16 -9.60 -5.66
CA ASP A 23 -11.36 -10.22 -4.33
C ASP A 23 -12.77 -9.95 -3.78
N SER A 24 -13.36 -8.82 -4.15
CA SER A 24 -14.76 -8.48 -3.85
C SER A 24 -15.77 -9.16 -4.79
N HIS A 25 -15.31 -9.95 -5.76
CA HIS A 25 -16.14 -10.61 -6.79
C HIS A 25 -17.02 -9.64 -7.61
N ILE A 26 -16.53 -8.43 -7.88
CA ILE A 26 -17.24 -7.40 -8.64
C ILE A 26 -16.70 -7.37 -10.08
N SER A 27 -17.58 -7.38 -11.09
CA SER A 27 -17.16 -7.19 -12.48
C SER A 27 -16.80 -5.73 -12.77
N GLN A 28 -15.94 -5.45 -13.76
CA GLN A 28 -15.60 -4.07 -14.15
C GLN A 28 -16.86 -3.24 -14.52
N ILE A 29 -17.86 -3.87 -15.15
CA ILE A 29 -19.13 -3.21 -15.49
C ILE A 29 -19.91 -2.85 -14.22
N LYS A 30 -20.00 -3.77 -13.25
CA LYS A 30 -20.72 -3.53 -11.99
C LYS A 30 -20.01 -2.45 -11.16
N MET A 31 -18.69 -2.49 -11.08
CA MET A 31 -17.88 -1.49 -10.37
C MET A 31 -18.06 -0.09 -10.96
N ALA A 32 -17.97 0.04 -12.29
CA ALA A 32 -18.17 1.32 -12.97
C ALA A 32 -19.57 1.91 -12.69
N LYS A 33 -20.60 1.05 -12.68
CA LYS A 33 -21.98 1.46 -12.30
C LYS A 33 -22.06 1.95 -10.86
N MET A 34 -21.43 1.24 -9.90
CA MET A 34 -21.41 1.64 -8.48
C MET A 34 -20.64 2.94 -8.24
N LEU A 35 -19.65 3.24 -9.09
CA LEU A 35 -18.85 4.47 -9.04
C LEU A 35 -19.46 5.62 -9.84
N TYR A 36 -20.54 5.40 -10.57
CA TYR A 36 -21.17 6.37 -11.48
C TYR A 36 -20.20 6.91 -12.55
N ILE A 37 -19.36 6.03 -13.12
CA ILE A 37 -18.43 6.35 -14.21
C ILE A 37 -18.64 5.41 -15.39
N SER A 38 -18.09 5.79 -16.55
CA SER A 38 -18.14 4.90 -17.71
C SER A 38 -17.29 3.64 -17.47
N ARG A 39 -17.69 2.50 -18.07
CA ARG A 39 -16.92 1.25 -18.00
C ARG A 39 -15.49 1.46 -18.51
N GLN A 40 -15.32 2.20 -19.61
CA GLN A 40 -14.01 2.49 -20.19
C GLN A 40 -13.13 3.26 -19.21
N THR A 41 -13.68 4.28 -18.54
CA THR A 41 -12.97 5.05 -17.51
C THR A 41 -12.45 4.15 -16.39
N TYR A 42 -13.26 3.17 -15.95
CA TYR A 42 -12.83 2.22 -14.92
C TYR A 42 -11.74 1.26 -15.43
N ILE A 43 -11.84 0.79 -16.67
CA ILE A 43 -10.80 -0.03 -17.32
C ILE A 43 -9.48 0.74 -17.41
N ASP A 44 -9.53 2.00 -17.82
CA ASP A 44 -8.35 2.87 -17.91
C ASP A 44 -7.69 3.05 -16.53
N ILE A 45 -8.48 3.10 -15.46
CA ILE A 45 -7.98 3.15 -14.08
C ILE A 45 -7.24 1.86 -13.73
N GLU A 46 -7.83 0.68 -13.95
CA GLU A 46 -7.20 -0.61 -13.64
C GLU A 46 -5.94 -0.90 -14.49
N ASN A 47 -5.86 -0.30 -15.68
CA ASN A 47 -4.70 -0.40 -16.57
C ASN A 47 -3.64 0.69 -16.31
N GLY A 48 -3.87 1.61 -15.37
CA GLY A 48 -2.94 2.70 -15.06
C GLY A 48 -2.88 3.83 -16.11
N ILE A 49 -3.79 3.82 -17.09
CA ILE A 49 -3.91 4.87 -18.12
C ILE A 49 -4.51 6.14 -17.50
N ARG A 50 -5.43 5.99 -16.54
CA ARG A 50 -6.11 7.09 -15.88
C ARG A 50 -5.90 7.05 -14.37
N VAL A 51 -5.42 8.15 -13.82
CA VAL A 51 -5.36 8.34 -12.36
C VAL A 51 -6.76 8.74 -11.84
N PRO A 52 -7.38 7.97 -10.94
CA PRO A 52 -8.66 8.32 -10.34
C PRO A 52 -8.54 9.51 -9.39
N LYS A 53 -9.61 10.28 -9.24
CA LYS A 53 -9.70 11.34 -8.23
C LYS A 53 -9.83 10.75 -6.83
N ALA A 54 -9.46 11.51 -5.80
CA ALA A 54 -9.52 11.08 -4.41
C ALA A 54 -10.91 10.57 -3.97
N ASP A 55 -12.00 11.18 -4.44
CA ASP A 55 -13.37 10.73 -4.14
C ASP A 55 -13.67 9.34 -4.72
N THR A 56 -13.14 9.06 -5.92
CA THR A 56 -13.29 7.75 -6.57
C THR A 56 -12.50 6.70 -5.81
N ILE A 57 -11.30 7.02 -5.33
CA ILE A 57 -10.47 6.12 -4.52
C ILE A 57 -11.17 5.80 -3.20
N TYR A 58 -11.75 6.81 -2.53
CA TYR A 58 -12.52 6.62 -1.31
C TYR A 58 -13.74 5.71 -1.52
N LYS A 59 -14.48 5.91 -2.62
CA LYS A 59 -15.62 5.04 -2.97
C LYS A 59 -15.17 3.61 -3.27
N ILE A 60 -14.07 3.43 -4.01
CA ILE A 60 -13.49 2.11 -4.26
C ILE A 60 -13.19 1.43 -2.92
N ALA A 61 -12.53 2.14 -1.99
CA ALA A 61 -12.20 1.64 -0.65
C ALA A 61 -13.43 1.13 0.10
N ILE A 62 -14.53 1.90 0.12
CA ILE A 62 -15.79 1.49 0.73
C ILE A 62 -16.36 0.25 0.04
N ILE A 63 -16.44 0.25 -1.29
CA ILE A 63 -17.05 -0.83 -2.08
C ILE A 63 -16.30 -2.15 -1.88
N THR A 64 -14.97 -2.09 -1.78
CA THR A 64 -14.11 -3.27 -1.62
C THR A 64 -13.74 -3.57 -0.17
N ASN A 65 -14.33 -2.86 0.79
CA ASN A 65 -14.06 -3.01 2.23
C ASN A 65 -12.56 -2.94 2.60
N HIS A 66 -11.84 -1.97 2.01
CA HIS A 66 -10.45 -1.68 2.31
C HIS A 66 -10.29 -0.27 2.89
N SER A 67 -9.19 -0.01 3.60
CA SER A 67 -8.79 1.36 3.94
C SER A 67 -8.28 2.06 2.68
N VAL A 68 -8.37 3.40 2.61
CA VAL A 68 -7.78 4.16 1.49
C VAL A 68 -6.27 3.88 1.37
N GLY A 69 -5.59 3.72 2.51
CA GLY A 69 -4.17 3.40 2.57
C GLY A 69 -3.81 2.12 1.82
N TYR A 70 -4.68 1.11 1.78
CA TYR A 70 -4.42 -0.15 1.08
C TYR A 70 -3.96 0.04 -0.38
N PHE A 71 -4.47 1.06 -1.08
CA PHE A 71 -4.14 1.32 -2.48
C PHE A 71 -2.82 2.06 -2.67
N PHE A 72 -2.36 2.80 -1.65
CA PHE A 72 -1.16 3.66 -1.73
C PHE A 72 0.05 3.04 -1.06
N TYR A 73 -0.17 2.26 -0.01
CA TYR A 73 0.90 1.56 0.66
C TYR A 73 1.24 0.33 -0.15
N ASP A 74 2.45 0.31 -0.70
CA ASP A 74 3.09 -0.96 -0.96
C ASP A 74 3.11 -1.70 0.37
N ASN A 75 2.65 -2.96 0.41
CA ASN A 75 2.84 -3.80 1.59
C ASN A 75 4.33 -3.70 1.91
N TYR A 76 4.64 -2.99 2.99
CA TYR A 76 5.98 -2.65 3.42
C TYR A 76 6.74 -3.97 3.60
N GLN A 77 7.43 -4.39 2.56
CA GLN A 77 8.32 -5.55 2.61
C GLN A 77 9.45 -5.17 3.56
N LEU A 78 9.40 -5.75 4.76
CA LEU A 78 10.38 -5.70 5.86
C LEU A 78 11.03 -4.34 6.17
N GLY A 79 10.68 -3.79 7.33
CA GLY A 79 11.57 -2.89 8.07
C GLY A 79 11.75 -1.50 7.48
N ASP A 80 10.66 -0.82 7.14
CA ASP A 80 10.76 0.60 6.82
C ASP A 80 11.21 1.39 8.05
N ILE A 81 12.44 1.90 7.95
CA ILE A 81 13.04 2.78 8.93
C ILE A 81 12.17 3.99 9.21
N HIS A 82 11.35 4.45 8.24
CA HIS A 82 10.43 5.57 8.45
C HIS A 82 9.26 5.19 9.36
N GLN A 83 8.72 3.97 9.25
CA GLN A 83 7.68 3.50 10.17
C GLN A 83 8.23 3.31 11.60
N ILE A 84 9.42 2.72 11.72
CA ILE A 84 10.09 2.58 13.01
C ILE A 84 10.39 3.97 13.61
N GLY A 85 10.88 4.90 12.77
CA GLY A 85 11.10 6.29 13.15
C GLY A 85 9.85 6.96 13.68
N PHE A 86 8.73 6.84 12.96
CA PHE A 86 7.43 7.38 13.38
C PHE A 86 6.95 6.80 14.71
N LEU A 87 7.05 5.48 14.90
CA LEU A 87 6.68 4.84 16.18
C LEU A 87 7.58 5.30 17.33
N LEU A 88 8.88 5.47 17.08
CA LEU A 88 9.81 5.97 18.08
C LEU A 88 9.51 7.41 18.48
N GLU A 89 9.13 8.27 17.53
CA GLU A 89 8.77 9.67 17.77
C GLU A 89 7.54 9.83 18.67
N GLN A 90 6.61 8.87 18.65
CA GLN A 90 5.43 8.88 19.52
C GLN A 90 5.71 8.49 20.97
N LEU A 91 6.89 7.93 21.26
CA LEU A 91 7.23 7.47 22.60
C LEU A 91 7.74 8.62 23.49
N PRO A 92 7.47 8.56 24.81
CA PRO A 92 8.14 9.43 25.77
C PRO A 92 9.67 9.33 25.66
N ASN A 93 10.35 10.46 25.88
CA ASN A 93 11.79 10.60 25.66
C ASN A 93 12.64 9.49 26.30
N GLU A 94 12.31 9.07 27.52
CA GLU A 94 13.05 8.04 28.25
C GLU A 94 12.92 6.66 27.59
N LYS A 95 11.70 6.28 27.18
CA LYS A 95 11.43 5.03 26.48
C LYS A 95 12.09 5.03 25.10
N ARG A 96 11.97 6.12 24.36
CA ARG A 96 12.62 6.29 23.05
C ARG A 96 14.14 6.09 23.12
N LYS A 97 14.81 6.73 24.09
CA LYS A 97 16.25 6.55 24.33
C LYS A 97 16.62 5.11 24.64
N TRP A 98 15.80 4.41 25.43
CA TRP A 98 16.03 3.01 25.78
C TRP A 98 15.96 2.10 24.54
N TYR A 99 14.92 2.23 23.72
CA TYR A 99 14.76 1.42 22.51
C TYR A 99 15.87 1.68 21.48
N LEU A 100 16.27 2.94 21.27
CA LEU A 100 17.38 3.28 20.39
C LEU A 100 18.70 2.64 20.85
N LYS A 101 18.96 2.63 22.17
CA LYS A 101 20.15 1.98 22.74
C LYS A 101 20.13 0.47 22.52
N LEU A 102 18.98 -0.18 22.68
CA LEU A 102 18.81 -1.61 22.44
C LEU A 102 19.04 -1.96 20.96
N LEU A 103 18.38 -1.24 20.05
CA LEU A 103 18.52 -1.43 18.61
C LEU A 103 19.98 -1.29 18.17
N LYS A 104 20.68 -0.26 18.67
CA LYS A 104 22.11 -0.06 18.42
C LYS A 104 22.94 -1.28 18.85
N LYS A 105 22.72 -1.80 20.05
CA LYS A 105 23.46 -2.98 20.55
C LYS A 105 23.22 -4.24 19.71
N ILE A 106 21.97 -4.46 19.29
CA ILE A 106 21.62 -5.61 18.45
C ILE A 106 22.37 -5.50 17.10
N ILE A 107 22.33 -4.34 16.46
CA ILE A 107 23.00 -4.11 15.18
C ILE A 107 24.53 -4.28 15.31
N GLU A 108 25.12 -3.71 16.36
CA GLU A 108 26.57 -3.86 16.61
C GLU A 108 26.96 -5.33 16.77
N TYR A 109 26.16 -6.13 17.49
CA TYR A 109 26.41 -7.56 17.67
C TYR A 109 26.36 -8.34 16.35
N GLU A 110 25.37 -8.08 15.50
CA GLU A 110 25.21 -8.78 14.21
C GLU A 110 26.27 -8.37 13.15
N CYS A 111 26.93 -7.21 13.34
CA CYS A 111 27.99 -6.71 12.46
C CYS A 111 29.41 -7.12 12.90
N THR A 112 29.55 -7.91 13.97
CA THR A 112 30.84 -8.39 14.49
C THR A 112 31.04 -9.87 14.16
#